data_AF-A0A6L8DZD7-F1
#
_entry.id   AF-A0A6L8DZD7-F1
#
_cell.length_a   1.000
_cell.length_b   1.000
_cell.length_c   1.000
_cell.angle_alpha   90.00
_cell.angle_beta   90.00
_cell.angle_gamma   90.00
#
_symmetry.space_group_name_H-M   'P 1'
#
loop_
_entity.id
_entity.type
_entity.pdbx_description
1 polymer ?
#
loop_
_entity_poly.entity_id
_entity_poly.type
_entity_poly.pdbx_seq_one_letter_code
_entity_poly.pdbx_strand_id
1 'polypeptide(L)'
;MPFESARFLLFLLSALTVFWALRRSRQAQKLLLIAASVWFYGSYGWEFVALLGLSVAGNHLAAGLVAASAGPGRGRWLAAGVTANLLLLAWFKYYVFFAETFNDALFALVAGAQLHVTLFFVTLCI
;
A
#
# COMPACT_ATOMS: atom_id res chain seq x y z
N MET A 1 -0.23 -5.99 -12.83
CA MET A 1 -0.88 -5.75 -14.15
C MET A 1 -0.94 -4.24 -14.42
N PRO A 2 -0.13 -3.68 -15.34
CA PRO A 2 -0.09 -2.24 -15.63
C PRO A 2 -1.44 -1.64 -15.97
N PHE A 3 -1.72 -0.43 -15.47
CA PHE A 3 -2.97 0.30 -15.72
C PHE A 3 -3.14 0.64 -17.21
N GLU A 4 -2.04 0.95 -17.90
CA GLU A 4 -1.99 1.21 -19.33
C GLU A 4 -2.12 -0.05 -20.21
N SER A 5 -2.25 -1.24 -19.62
CA SER A 5 -2.29 -2.49 -20.38
C SER A 5 -3.71 -2.88 -20.83
N ALA A 6 -3.81 -3.49 -22.02
CA ALA A 6 -5.07 -4.07 -22.51
C ALA A 6 -5.65 -5.15 -21.56
N ARG A 7 -4.77 -5.87 -20.85
CA ARG A 7 -5.18 -6.86 -19.82
C ARG A 7 -5.94 -6.21 -18.67
N PHE A 8 -5.51 -5.03 -18.21
CA PHE A 8 -6.24 -4.28 -17.18
C PHE A 8 -7.62 -3.84 -17.69
N LEU A 9 -7.71 -3.36 -18.94
CA LEU A 9 -9.00 -2.96 -19.51
C LEU A 9 -10.00 -4.11 -19.55
N LEU A 10 -9.57 -5.30 -20.00
CA LEU A 10 -10.42 -6.50 -20.02
C LEU A 10 -10.86 -6.92 -18.60
N PHE A 11 -9.94 -6.87 -17.64
CA PHE A 11 -10.23 -7.12 -16.23
C PHE A 11 -11.25 -6.12 -15.66
N LEU A 12 -11.08 -4.83 -15.95
CA LEU A 12 -11.98 -3.78 -15.48
C LEU A 12 -13.38 -3.95 -16.06
N LEU A 13 -13.49 -4.19 -17.37
CA LEU A 13 -14.78 -4.40 -18.04
C LEU A 13 -15.50 -5.63 -17.50
N SER A 14 -14.78 -6.73 -17.27
CA SER A 14 -15.39 -7.94 -16.70
C SER A 14 -15.83 -7.72 -15.25
N ALA A 15 -14.98 -7.13 -14.40
CA ALA A 15 -15.31 -6.81 -13.02
C ALA A 15 -16.52 -5.86 -12.94
N LEU A 16 -16.59 -4.85 -13.80
CA LEU A 16 -17.72 -3.92 -13.88
C LEU A 16 -19.01 -4.63 -14.30
N THR A 17 -18.94 -5.50 -15.31
CA THR A 17 -20.10 -6.27 -15.77
C THR A 17 -20.66 -7.15 -14.65
N VAL A 18 -19.79 -7.86 -13.91
CA VAL A 18 -20.19 -8.68 -12.76
C VAL A 18 -20.74 -7.81 -11.63
N PHE A 19 -20.16 -6.64 -11.38
CA PHE A 19 -20.63 -5.69 -10.37
C PHE A 19 -22.08 -5.26 -10.62
N TRP A 20 -22.43 -4.94 -11.87
CA TRP A 20 -23.79 -4.59 -12.26
C TRP A 20 -24.74 -5.79 -12.20
N ALA A 21 -24.28 -6.99 -12.57
CA ALA A 21 -25.07 -8.21 -12.44
C ALA A 21 -25.42 -8.53 -10.97
N LEU A 22 -24.52 -8.23 -10.04
CA LEU A 22 -24.70 -8.44 -8.59
C LEU A 22 -25.53 -7.33 -7.90
N ARG A 23 -26.18 -6.42 -8.64
CA ARG A 23 -26.97 -5.30 -8.08
C ARG A 23 -28.03 -5.67 -7.05
N ARG A 24 -28.49 -6.93 -7.04
CA ARG A 24 -29.46 -7.45 -6.06
C ARG A 24 -28.86 -7.64 -4.66
N SER A 25 -27.54 -7.79 -4.54
CA SER A 25 -26.86 -7.98 -3.26
C SER A 25 -25.71 -6.98 -3.10
N ARG A 26 -25.94 -5.97 -2.26
CA ARG A 26 -24.88 -5.00 -1.89
C ARG A 26 -23.69 -5.67 -1.22
N GLN A 27 -23.89 -6.78 -0.51
CA GLN A 27 -22.81 -7.54 0.11
C GLN A 27 -21.95 -8.23 -0.95
N ALA A 28 -22.57 -8.86 -1.96
CA ALA A 28 -21.85 -9.48 -3.06
C ALA A 28 -21.05 -8.45 -3.87
N GLN A 29 -21.61 -7.25 -4.10
CA GLN A 29 -20.89 -6.15 -4.74
C GLN A 29 -19.66 -5.70 -3.95
N LYS A 30 -19.77 -5.55 -2.63
CA LYS A 30 -18.63 -5.20 -1.77
C LYS A 30 -17.54 -6.29 -1.81
N LEU A 31 -17.93 -7.56 -1.70
CA LEU A 31 -16.99 -8.68 -1.76
C LEU A 31 -16.28 -8.75 -3.11
N LEU A 32 -17.01 -8.54 -4.22
CA LEU A 32 -16.42 -8.46 -5.56
C LEU A 32 -15.39 -7.35 -5.63
N LEU A 33 -15.69 -6.14 -5.15
CA LEU A 33 -14.75 -5.02 -5.18
C LEU A 33 -13.49 -5.27 -4.35
N ILE A 34 -13.64 -5.89 -3.17
CA ILE A 34 -12.49 -6.28 -2.34
C ILE A 34 -11.65 -7.32 -3.06
N ALA A 35 -12.28 -8.38 -3.59
CA ALA A 35 -11.59 -9.44 -4.32
C ALA A 35 -10.87 -8.90 -5.57
N ALA A 36 -11.54 -8.03 -6.33
CA ALA A 36 -10.96 -7.37 -7.51
C ALA A 36 -9.77 -6.48 -7.13
N SER A 37 -9.87 -5.72 -6.04
CA SER A 37 -8.77 -4.91 -5.51
C SER A 37 -7.57 -5.78 -5.13
N VAL A 38 -7.79 -6.83 -4.32
CA VAL A 38 -6.73 -7.75 -3.89
C VAL A 38 -6.09 -8.46 -5.07
N TRP A 39 -6.88 -8.92 -6.05
CA TRP A 39 -6.37 -9.55 -7.26
C TRP A 39 -5.52 -8.59 -8.09
N PHE A 40 -6.01 -7.37 -8.30
CA PHE A 40 -5.31 -6.37 -9.09
C PHE A 40 -3.97 -5.97 -8.45
N TYR A 41 -3.97 -5.64 -7.16
CA TYR A 41 -2.74 -5.28 -6.44
C TYR A 41 -1.80 -6.49 -6.28
N GLY A 42 -2.35 -7.68 -6.00
CA GLY A 42 -1.58 -8.92 -5.90
C GLY A 42 -0.89 -9.33 -7.20
N SER A 43 -1.39 -8.89 -8.35
CA SER A 43 -0.74 -9.12 -9.65
C SER A 43 0.57 -8.35 -9.86
N TYR A 44 0.94 -7.47 -8.93
CA TYR A 44 2.25 -6.81 -8.89
C TYR A 44 3.20 -7.46 -7.88
N GLY A 45 2.66 -8.08 -6.84
CA GLY A 45 3.40 -8.63 -5.70
C GLY A 45 2.47 -8.71 -4.48
N TRP A 46 2.73 -9.67 -3.59
CA TRP A 46 1.91 -9.84 -2.39
C TRP A 46 2.18 -8.75 -1.34
N GLU A 47 3.36 -8.14 -1.38
CA GLU A 47 3.78 -7.01 -0.55
C GLU A 47 2.90 -5.78 -0.75
N PHE A 48 2.43 -5.52 -1.98
CA PHE A 48 1.51 -4.41 -2.26
C PHE A 48 0.14 -4.65 -1.60
N VAL A 49 -0.31 -5.91 -1.54
CA VAL A 49 -1.54 -6.29 -0.84
C VAL A 49 -1.37 -6.15 0.68
N ALA A 50 -0.22 -6.55 1.22
CA ALA A 50 0.09 -6.38 2.63
C ALA A 50 0.14 -4.88 3.02
N LEU A 51 0.77 -4.05 2.20
CA LEU A 51 0.82 -2.59 2.37
C LEU A 51 -0.58 -1.96 2.30
N LEU A 52 -1.40 -2.39 1.33
CA LEU A 52 -2.79 -1.94 1.21
C LEU A 52 -3.60 -2.32 2.46
N GLY A 53 -3.47 -3.56 2.93
CA GLY A 53 -4.12 -4.04 4.15
C GLY A 53 -3.70 -3.24 5.39
N LEU A 54 -2.39 -2.97 5.53
CA LEU A 54 -1.84 -2.15 6.61
C LEU A 54 -2.39 -0.72 6.58
N SER A 55 -2.44 -0.09 5.39
CA SER A 55 -3.02 1.25 5.21
C SER A 55 -4.50 1.28 5.58
N VAL A 56 -5.28 0.30 5.11
CA VAL A 56 -6.71 0.20 5.44
C VAL A 56 -6.91 0.04 6.95
N ALA A 57 -6.17 -0.86 7.59
CA ALA A 57 -6.25 -1.09 9.03
C ALA A 57 -5.86 0.17 9.82
N GLY A 58 -4.73 0.79 9.49
CA GLY A 58 -4.27 2.03 10.13
C GLY A 58 -5.27 3.17 9.97
N ASN A 59 -5.85 3.34 8.78
CA ASN A 59 -6.88 4.35 8.54
C ASN A 59 -8.17 4.07 9.30
N HIS A 60 -8.56 2.80 9.43
CA HIS A 60 -9.75 2.44 10.19
C HIS A 60 -9.58 2.76 11.68
N LEU A 61 -8.40 2.45 12.25
CA LEU A 61 -8.06 2.81 13.62
C LEU A 61 -8.00 4.32 13.83
N ALA A 62 -7.32 5.05 12.94
CA ALA A 62 -7.23 6.50 13.00
C ALA A 62 -8.61 7.15 12.91
N ALA A 63 -9.49 6.68 12.02
CA ALA A 63 -10.86 7.16 11.91
C ALA A 63 -11.65 6.93 13.21
N GLY A 64 -11.48 5.78 13.86
CA GLY A 64 -12.09 5.49 15.16
C GLY A 64 -11.62 6.45 16.26
N LEU A 65 -10.31 6.72 16.34
CA LEU A 65 -9.73 7.65 17.31
C LEU A 65 -10.18 9.10 17.08
N VAL A 66 -10.28 9.52 15.82
CA VAL A 66 -10.82 10.83 15.42
C VAL A 66 -12.29 10.93 15.82
N ALA A 67 -13.09 9.89 15.59
CA ALA A 67 -14.51 9.86 15.95
C ALA A 67 -14.75 9.87 17.46
N ALA A 68 -13.89 9.21 18.24
CA ALA A 68 -13.97 9.15 19.70
C ALA A 68 -13.45 10.42 20.40
N SER A 69 -12.79 11.32 19.67
CA SER A 69 -12.16 12.52 20.24
C SER A 69 -13.00 13.78 20.03
N ALA A 70 -13.06 14.64 21.04
CA ALA A 70 -13.67 15.97 20.98
C ALA A 70 -12.63 17.10 21.12
N GLY A 71 -12.96 18.28 20.61
CA GLY A 71 -12.09 19.47 20.72
C GLY A 71 -10.72 19.29 20.04
N PRO A 72 -9.62 19.84 20.62
CA PRO A 72 -8.29 19.82 20.00
C PRO A 72 -7.72 18.41 19.75
N GLY A 73 -8.17 17.40 20.50
CA GLY A 73 -7.73 16.01 20.35
C GLY A 73 -8.07 15.42 18.98
N ARG A 74 -9.20 15.84 18.38
CA ARG A 74 -9.64 15.38 17.06
C ARG A 74 -8.64 15.75 15.95
N GLY A 75 -8.10 16.97 16.00
CA GLY A 75 -7.12 17.44 15.02
C GLY A 75 -5.77 16.70 15.12
N ARG A 76 -5.35 16.35 16.35
CA ARG A 76 -4.11 15.59 16.58
C ARG A 76 -4.17 14.18 16.00
N TRP A 77 -5.29 13.47 16.18
CA TRP A 77 -5.46 12.14 15.61
C TRP A 77 -5.59 12.16 14.08
N LEU A 78 -6.22 13.20 13.53
CA LEU A 78 -6.26 13.39 12.08
C LEU A 78 -4.84 13.61 11.53
N ALA A 79 -4.07 14.52 12.14
CA ALA A 79 -2.68 14.76 11.75
C ALA A 79 -1.83 13.49 11.87
N ALA A 80 -1.97 12.72 12.95
CA ALA A 80 -1.27 11.46 13.13
C ALA A 80 -1.61 10.44 12.02
N GLY A 81 -2.89 10.30 11.66
CA GLY A 81 -3.32 9.43 10.56
C GLY A 81 -2.76 9.87 9.20
N VAL A 82 -2.78 11.17 8.90
CA VAL A 82 -2.17 11.71 7.67
C VAL A 82 -0.66 11.45 7.66
N THR A 83 0.04 11.76 8.75
CA THR A 83 1.48 11.50 8.87
C THR A 83 1.80 10.02 8.67
N ALA A 84 1.02 9.10 9.23
CA ALA A 84 1.21 7.67 9.04
C ALA A 84 1.07 7.25 7.56
N ASN A 85 0.09 7.78 6.82
CA ASN A 85 -0.04 7.51 5.39
C ASN A 85 1.12 8.10 4.58
N LEU A 86 1.57 9.31 4.93
CA LEU A 86 2.71 9.93 4.26
C LEU A 86 4.01 9.16 4.51
N LEU A 87 4.22 8.65 5.73
CA LEU A 87 5.36 7.79 6.05
C LEU A 87 5.29 6.47 5.28
N LEU A 88 4.11 5.85 5.21
CA LEU A 88 3.92 4.63 4.42
C LEU A 88 4.17 4.86 2.93
N LEU A 89 3.71 5.99 2.38
CA LEU A 89 3.96 6.39 1.00
C LEU A 89 5.44 6.69 0.76
N ALA A 90 6.10 7.38 1.69
CA ALA A 90 7.52 7.68 1.63
C ALA A 90 8.35 6.40 1.65
N TRP A 91 8.02 5.45 2.53
CA TRP A 91 8.60 4.12 2.56
C TRP A 91 8.41 3.43 1.20
N PHE A 92 7.17 3.28 0.75
CA PHE A 92 6.87 2.59 -0.50
C PHE A 92 7.60 3.18 -1.72
N LYS A 93 7.65 4.51 -1.83
CA LYS A 93 8.19 5.20 -3.01
C LYS A 93 9.70 5.37 -2.98
N TYR A 94 10.30 5.55 -1.80
CA TYR A 94 11.70 5.94 -1.65
C TYR A 94 12.55 4.93 -0.89
N TYR A 95 12.01 3.78 -0.49
CA TYR A 95 12.78 2.77 0.25
C TYR A 95 14.05 2.35 -0.48
N VAL A 96 13.97 2.06 -1.79
CA VAL A 96 15.14 1.67 -2.59
C VAL A 96 16.17 2.78 -2.67
N PHE A 97 15.75 4.00 -2.98
CA PHE A 97 16.63 5.18 -3.01
C PHE A 97 17.30 5.44 -1.64
N PHE A 98 16.55 5.29 -0.56
CA PHE A 98 17.06 5.47 0.80
C PHE A 98 18.07 4.38 1.16
N ALA A 99 17.77 3.12 0.82
CA ALA A 99 18.67 1.99 1.06
C ALA A 99 19.98 2.15 0.27
N GLU A 100 19.91 2.55 -1.00
CA GLU A 100 21.09 2.82 -1.84
C GLU A 100 21.92 3.97 -1.27
N THR A 101 21.29 5.12 -1.01
CA THR A 101 21.99 6.31 -0.46
C THR A 101 22.63 6.02 0.90
N PHE A 102 21.94 5.25 1.77
CA PHE A 102 22.47 4.86 3.07
C PHE A 102 23.67 3.92 2.92
N ASN A 103 23.61 2.94 2.02
CA ASN A 103 24.74 2.05 1.72
C ASN A 103 25.95 2.82 1.17
N ASP A 104 25.73 3.77 0.25
CA ASP A 104 26.81 4.59 -0.33
C ASP A 104 27.47 5.48 0.74
N ALA A 105 26.68 6.12 1.60
CA ALA A 105 27.18 6.92 2.71
C ALA A 105 27.98 6.07 3.71
N LEU A 106 27.51 4.85 4.00
CA LEU A 106 28.16 3.92 4.94
C LEU A 106 29.44 3.32 4.34
N PHE A 107 29.45 3.03 3.03
CA PHE A 107 30.65 2.62 2.29
C PHE A 107 31.74 3.69 2.32
N ALA A 108 31.36 4.95 2.13
CA ALA A 108 32.27 6.09 2.22
C ALA A 108 32.82 6.29 3.64
N LEU A 109 32.02 6.00 4.68
CA LEU A 109 32.43 6.15 6.08
C LEU A 109 33.29 5.00 6.61
N VAL A 110 33.09 3.76 6.11
CA VAL A 110 33.69 2.53 6.66
C VAL A 110 34.82 1.96 5.81
N ALA A 111 35.27 2.66 4.75
CA ALA A 111 36.43 2.26 3.93
C ALA A 111 36.38 0.78 3.46
N GLY A 112 35.27 0.38 2.83
CA GLY A 112 35.22 -0.89 2.08
C GLY A 112 34.50 -2.08 2.72
N ALA A 113 33.78 -1.90 3.84
CA ALA A 113 32.87 -2.95 4.32
C ALA A 113 31.60 -3.02 3.44
N GLN A 114 31.57 -3.98 2.52
CA GLN A 114 30.39 -4.35 1.72
C GLN A 114 29.36 -5.05 2.61
N LEU A 115 28.60 -4.30 3.40
CA LEU A 115 27.46 -4.85 4.10
C LEU A 115 26.34 -5.07 3.06
N HIS A 116 26.23 -6.29 2.54
CA HIS A 116 25.16 -6.73 1.63
C HIS A 116 23.78 -6.74 2.33
N VAL A 117 23.34 -5.60 2.87
CA VAL A 117 21.99 -5.44 3.45
C VAL A 117 20.93 -5.41 2.35
N THR A 118 21.33 -5.05 1.12
CA THR A 118 20.44 -4.84 -0.03
C THR A 118 19.81 -6.12 -0.59
N LEU A 119 20.47 -7.29 -0.43
CA LEU A 119 20.03 -8.52 -1.11
C LEU A 119 18.74 -9.12 -0.53
N PHE A 120 18.44 -8.95 0.76
CA PHE A 120 17.32 -9.68 1.36
C PHE A 120 15.95 -9.07 1.04
N PHE A 121 15.84 -7.74 0.96
CA PHE A 121 14.56 -7.07 0.69
C PHE A 121 14.23 -7.02 -0.82
N VAL A 122 15.25 -6.90 -1.68
CA VAL A 122 15.08 -6.88 -3.15
C VAL A 122 14.81 -8.28 -3.70
N THR A 123 15.46 -9.33 -3.17
CA THR A 123 15.21 -10.72 -3.60
C THR A 123 13.85 -11.26 -3.15
N LEU A 124 13.23 -10.67 -2.12
CA LEU A 124 11.90 -11.06 -1.65
C LEU A 124 10.75 -10.34 -2.38
N CYS A 125 11.03 -9.22 -3.07
CA CYS A 125 10.06 -8.38 -3.80
C CYS A 125 10.15 -8.48 -5.34
N ILE A 126 10.98 -9.37 -5.89
CA ILE A 126 11.07 -9.68 -7.33
C ILE A 126 10.73 -11.16 -7.52
#